data_AF-A0A7X8WXF8-F1
#
_entry.id   AF-A0A7X8WXF8-F1
#
_cell.length_a   1.000
_cell.length_b   1.000
_cell.length_c   1.000
_cell.angle_alpha   90.00
_cell.angle_beta   90.00
_cell.angle_gamma   90.00
#
_symmetry.space_group_name_H-M   'P 1'
#
loop_
_entity.id
_entity.type
_entity.pdbx_description
1 polymer ?
#
loop_
_entity_poly.entity_id
_entity_poly.type
_entity_poly.pdbx_seq_one_letter_code
_entity_poly.pdbx_strand_id
1 'polypeptide(L)'
;MSSEKLVKINCCLTDKNGKILDPYQPNAIDYINLTPLDNKEQKQVQLPSGALRDTDRLIVAIKGYIALFIGDQRISEPIPFKTKKYFYLYSPKGTNLSFRVCNFKCGITSIYTQNNSLTKLKIKVNLATLVHSEAIVNLVIPVMETIPADTKKEFKIKPECINVSKIFDQCLFSNEIEIIYQEEFLKASVYQYNTFSDGFKKIYTSEDELIQYGNQGILDPSQVSFFNLYINGILQPKVSYNLAKGLLELNTTDAPPMNAPITLVFFTLKNRKGTIIPAETYQYNAISDGVKREYSDLDELKIYGDQGIIDPQEVSMVNLYVNGVLQPKVNYKVEKGLLTFLTTDLPPQGVPIIIEFITLKEAKGETIKAKSYTYHTQAHEKNTYTDQDELKIYGDKGILDPQNVSYYNLFVNAVSQPHINYSVEKGLLTLQTEDMPLIGAPISLQFIRVTINSNESSRIYYK
;
A
#
# COMPACT_ATOMS: atom_id res chain seq x y z
N MET A 1 -17.27 20.49 26.69
CA MET A 1 -16.66 21.07 25.47
C MET A 1 -15.81 20.00 24.83
N SER A 2 -16.30 19.31 23.81
CA SER A 2 -15.51 18.34 23.05
C SER A 2 -14.62 19.11 22.07
N SER A 3 -13.31 19.13 22.31
CA SER A 3 -12.36 19.56 21.29
C SER A 3 -12.16 18.39 20.32
N GLU A 4 -13.07 18.22 19.36
CA GLU A 4 -12.80 17.34 18.23
C GLU A 4 -11.64 17.93 17.43
N LYS A 5 -10.48 17.30 17.54
CA LYS A 5 -9.29 17.64 16.76
C LYS A 5 -9.62 17.34 15.30
N LEU A 6 -9.99 18.36 14.54
CA LEU A 6 -10.24 18.26 13.09
C LEU A 6 -8.96 17.77 12.41
N VAL A 7 -8.94 16.49 12.03
CA VAL A 7 -7.84 15.90 11.27
C VAL A 7 -7.86 16.48 9.87
N LYS A 8 -6.90 17.34 9.56
CA LYS A 8 -6.78 17.99 8.26
C LYS A 8 -6.00 17.08 7.31
N ILE A 9 -6.69 16.50 6.33
CA ILE A 9 -6.06 15.74 5.26
C ILE A 9 -5.59 16.73 4.18
N ASN A 10 -4.30 16.78 3.95
CA ASN A 10 -3.67 17.59 2.91
C ASN A 10 -3.49 16.76 1.63
N CYS A 11 -3.63 17.39 0.47
CA CYS A 11 -3.28 16.80 -0.81
C CYS A 11 -2.08 17.55 -1.41
N CYS A 12 -1.01 16.83 -1.70
CA CYS A 12 0.23 17.39 -2.23
C CYS A 12 0.58 16.76 -3.59
N LEU A 13 1.24 17.52 -4.47
CA LEU A 13 1.86 16.98 -5.67
C LEU A 13 3.07 16.13 -5.26
N THR A 14 3.22 14.95 -5.87
CA THR A 14 4.33 14.04 -5.59
C THR A 14 4.93 13.46 -6.87
N ASP A 15 6.09 12.83 -6.75
CA ASP A 15 6.58 11.89 -7.76
C ASP A 15 5.84 10.53 -7.65
N LYS A 16 6.21 9.59 -8.53
CA LYS A 16 5.66 8.22 -8.55
C LYS A 16 5.98 7.40 -7.29
N ASN A 17 6.95 7.82 -6.48
CA ASN A 17 7.35 7.17 -5.24
C ASN A 17 6.72 7.86 -4.01
N GLY A 18 6.01 8.97 -4.22
CA GLY A 18 5.32 9.75 -3.19
C GLY A 18 6.19 10.74 -2.44
N LYS A 19 7.34 11.15 -3.02
CA LYS A 19 8.11 12.29 -2.56
C LYS A 19 7.39 13.58 -2.96
N ILE A 20 7.18 14.50 -2.02
CA ILE A 20 6.54 15.79 -2.30
C ILE A 20 7.38 16.60 -3.29
N LEU A 21 6.71 17.15 -4.31
CA LEU A 21 7.29 18.02 -5.32
C LEU A 21 6.76 19.45 -5.17
N ASP A 22 7.61 20.42 -5.43
CA ASP A 22 7.17 21.80 -5.66
C ASP A 22 6.54 21.88 -7.06
N PRO A 23 5.22 22.18 -7.18
CA PRO A 23 4.53 22.20 -8.46
C PRO A 23 5.07 23.26 -9.43
N TYR A 24 5.83 24.23 -8.95
CA TYR A 24 6.38 25.33 -9.77
C TYR A 24 7.78 25.03 -10.33
N GLN A 25 8.38 23.90 -9.93
CA GLN A 25 9.67 23.46 -10.49
C GLN A 25 9.49 22.80 -11.87
N PRO A 26 10.49 22.91 -12.76
CA PRO A 26 10.52 22.16 -14.01
C PRO A 26 10.34 20.66 -13.75
N ASN A 27 9.62 19.97 -14.64
CA ASN A 27 9.38 18.51 -14.59
C ASN A 27 8.58 18.01 -13.38
N ALA A 28 7.95 18.89 -12.59
CA ALA A 28 7.04 18.47 -11.53
C ALA A 28 5.72 17.87 -12.08
N ILE A 29 5.32 18.32 -13.27
CA ILE A 29 4.16 17.84 -14.03
C ILE A 29 4.63 17.54 -15.46
N ASP A 30 4.24 16.37 -15.97
CA ASP A 30 4.61 15.93 -17.30
C ASP A 30 3.64 16.45 -18.34
N TYR A 31 4.17 17.05 -19.40
CA TYR A 31 3.44 17.51 -20.57
C TYR A 31 3.90 16.73 -21.80
N ILE A 32 3.00 16.00 -22.44
CA ILE A 32 3.29 15.21 -23.63
C ILE A 32 2.47 15.78 -24.79
N ASN A 33 3.15 16.30 -25.81
CA ASN A 33 2.49 16.73 -27.04
C ASN A 33 1.95 15.50 -27.80
N LEU A 34 0.63 15.44 -27.99
CA LEU A 34 -0.09 14.40 -28.70
C LEU A 34 -0.64 14.89 -30.05
N THR A 35 -0.20 16.07 -30.51
CA THR A 35 -0.67 16.66 -31.76
C THR A 35 -0.23 15.80 -32.95
N PRO A 36 -1.15 15.36 -33.83
CA PRO A 36 -0.79 14.61 -35.04
C PRO A 36 0.08 15.43 -35.98
N LEU A 37 1.00 14.77 -36.71
CA LEU A 37 1.90 15.43 -37.67
C LEU A 37 1.16 16.13 -38.83
N ASP A 38 -0.02 15.61 -39.22
CA ASP A 38 -0.82 16.11 -40.35
C ASP A 38 -1.95 17.07 -39.93
N ASN A 39 -1.75 17.86 -38.88
CA ASN A 39 -2.82 18.65 -38.27
C ASN A 39 -3.33 19.75 -39.23
N LYS A 40 -4.52 19.55 -39.81
CA LYS A 40 -5.16 20.48 -40.77
C LYS A 40 -6.09 21.52 -40.13
N GLU A 41 -6.29 21.46 -38.81
CA GLU A 41 -7.20 22.38 -38.10
C GLU A 41 -6.47 23.65 -37.66
N GLN A 42 -6.48 24.64 -38.55
CA GLN A 42 -5.93 25.97 -38.31
C GLN A 42 -7.05 26.98 -38.04
N LYS A 43 -6.78 27.93 -37.14
CA LYS A 43 -7.66 29.07 -36.88
C LYS A 43 -6.88 30.36 -37.00
N GLN A 44 -7.43 31.34 -37.73
CA GLN A 44 -6.86 32.69 -37.71
C GLN A 44 -7.14 33.37 -36.37
N VAL A 45 -6.06 33.81 -35.72
CA VAL A 45 -6.12 34.57 -34.47
C VAL A 45 -5.31 35.85 -34.65
N GLN A 46 -5.83 36.94 -34.10
CA GLN A 46 -5.12 38.20 -34.03
C GLN A 46 -4.19 38.19 -32.81
N LEU A 47 -2.88 38.26 -33.05
CA LEU A 47 -1.87 38.35 -31.99
C LEU A 47 -1.99 39.70 -31.24
N PRO A 48 -1.44 39.82 -30.01
CA PRO A 48 -1.39 41.09 -29.28
C PRO A 48 -0.71 42.23 -30.07
N SER A 49 0.14 41.89 -31.04
CA SER A 49 0.79 42.84 -31.97
C SER A 49 -0.14 43.35 -33.09
N GLY A 50 -1.40 42.93 -33.13
CA GLY A 50 -2.38 43.27 -34.16
C GLY A 50 -2.31 42.42 -35.44
N ALA A 51 -1.29 41.56 -35.59
CA ALA A 51 -1.09 40.73 -36.78
C ALA A 51 -2.01 39.49 -36.77
N LEU A 52 -2.65 39.21 -37.90
CA LEU A 52 -3.40 37.96 -38.12
C LEU A 52 -2.43 36.82 -38.44
N ARG A 53 -2.50 35.72 -37.68
CA ARG A 53 -1.70 34.51 -37.90
C ARG A 53 -2.56 33.26 -37.79
N ASP A 54 -2.22 32.26 -38.59
CA ASP A 54 -2.81 30.94 -38.50
C ASP A 54 -2.21 30.22 -37.28
N THR A 55 -3.07 29.80 -36.36
CA THR A 55 -2.71 29.05 -35.15
C THR A 55 -3.04 27.59 -35.33
N ASP A 56 -2.16 26.70 -34.85
CA ASP A 56 -2.37 25.26 -34.90
C ASP A 56 -3.10 24.79 -33.64
N ARG A 57 -4.05 23.86 -33.80
CA ARG A 57 -4.72 23.22 -32.65
C ARG A 57 -3.81 22.19 -31.99
N LEU A 58 -3.23 22.51 -30.85
CA LEU A 58 -2.36 21.60 -30.10
C LEU A 58 -3.15 20.73 -29.12
N ILE A 59 -2.72 19.46 -29.00
CA ILE A 59 -3.26 18.50 -28.03
C ILE A 59 -2.13 18.10 -27.09
N VAL A 60 -2.29 18.33 -25.80
CA VAL A 60 -1.29 17.97 -24.78
C VAL A 60 -1.92 17.07 -23.74
N ALA A 61 -1.27 15.95 -23.43
CA ALA A 61 -1.57 15.16 -22.25
C ALA A 61 -0.76 15.68 -21.06
N ILE A 62 -1.46 15.95 -19.98
CA ILE A 62 -0.90 16.43 -18.71
C ILE A 62 -0.98 15.28 -17.72
N LYS A 63 0.14 14.93 -17.09
CA LYS A 63 0.23 13.82 -16.13
C LYS A 63 0.98 14.25 -14.88
N GLY A 64 0.64 13.63 -13.75
CA GLY A 64 1.39 13.77 -12.51
C GLY A 64 0.85 12.82 -11.46
N TYR A 65 1.39 12.92 -10.24
CA TYR A 65 0.94 12.15 -9.09
C TYR A 65 0.61 13.10 -7.95
N ILE A 66 -0.40 12.75 -7.16
CA ILE A 66 -0.69 13.40 -5.88
C ILE A 66 -0.66 12.36 -4.77
N ALA A 67 -0.42 12.76 -3.54
CA ALA A 67 -0.64 11.88 -2.39
C ALA A 67 -1.32 12.64 -1.25
N LEU A 68 -1.98 11.88 -0.38
CA LEU A 68 -2.71 12.40 0.78
C LEU A 68 -1.85 12.28 2.04
N PHE A 69 -1.92 13.30 2.89
CA PHE A 69 -1.11 13.42 4.11
C PHE A 69 -1.96 13.86 5.30
N ILE A 70 -1.66 13.34 6.49
CA ILE A 70 -2.13 13.89 7.77
C ILE A 70 -0.89 14.38 8.52
N GLY A 71 -0.80 15.69 8.73
CA GLY A 71 0.49 16.31 9.09
C GLY A 71 1.53 15.99 8.02
N ASP A 72 2.66 15.40 8.44
CA ASP A 72 3.74 14.98 7.54
C ASP A 72 3.67 13.49 7.16
N GLN A 73 2.74 12.73 7.76
CA GLN A 73 2.60 11.31 7.48
C GLN A 73 1.78 11.09 6.21
N ARG A 74 2.38 10.41 5.23
CA ARG A 74 1.68 9.97 4.02
C ARG A 74 0.65 8.88 4.36
N ILE A 75 -0.59 9.10 3.97
CA ILE A 75 -1.71 8.17 4.24
C ILE A 75 -2.21 7.43 2.99
N SER A 76 -1.85 7.88 1.80
CA SER A 76 -2.15 7.19 0.53
C SER A 76 -0.88 6.86 -0.24
N GLU A 77 -0.91 5.80 -1.03
CA GLU A 77 0.05 5.65 -2.12
C GLU A 77 -0.14 6.78 -3.17
N PRO A 78 0.88 7.06 -4.00
CA PRO A 78 0.79 8.09 -5.04
C PRO A 78 -0.35 7.80 -6.02
N ILE A 79 -1.30 8.73 -6.11
CA ILE A 79 -2.49 8.66 -6.96
C ILE A 79 -2.16 9.36 -8.29
N PRO A 80 -2.08 8.64 -9.41
CA PRO A 80 -1.84 9.26 -10.71
C PRO A 80 -3.05 10.08 -11.16
N PHE A 81 -2.79 11.22 -11.80
CA PHE A 81 -3.79 11.96 -12.55
C PHE A 81 -3.35 12.18 -13.98
N LYS A 82 -4.31 12.19 -14.90
CA LYS A 82 -4.06 12.45 -16.32
C LYS A 82 -5.24 13.18 -16.93
N THR A 83 -4.97 14.25 -17.65
CA THR A 83 -5.99 14.95 -18.45
C THR A 83 -5.43 15.33 -19.83
N LYS A 84 -6.32 15.67 -20.76
CA LYS A 84 -5.97 16.19 -22.07
C LYS A 84 -6.46 17.62 -22.19
N LYS A 85 -5.62 18.50 -22.73
CA LYS A 85 -6.02 19.87 -23.06
C LYS A 85 -5.84 20.15 -24.54
N TYR A 86 -6.82 20.85 -25.08
CA TYR A 86 -6.82 21.40 -26.43
C TYR A 86 -6.66 22.90 -26.32
N PHE A 87 -5.72 23.47 -27.06
CA PHE A 87 -5.52 24.91 -27.13
C PHE A 87 -4.94 25.28 -28.50
N TYR A 88 -5.08 26.56 -28.86
CA TYR A 88 -4.52 27.12 -30.09
C TYR A 88 -3.30 27.95 -29.72
N LEU A 89 -2.22 27.77 -30.46
CA LEU A 89 -1.00 28.53 -30.28
C LEU A 89 -0.32 28.71 -31.63
N TYR A 90 0.18 29.91 -31.90
CA TYR A 90 1.03 30.12 -33.06
C TYR A 90 2.42 29.54 -32.78
N SER A 91 2.77 28.45 -33.48
CA SER A 91 4.03 27.73 -33.28
C SER A 91 4.73 27.43 -34.62
N PRO A 92 5.52 28.38 -35.16
CA PRO A 92 6.28 28.17 -36.39
C PRO A 92 7.14 26.89 -36.39
N LYS A 93 7.45 26.37 -37.58
CA LYS A 93 8.38 25.23 -37.71
C LYS A 93 9.71 25.55 -37.01
N GLY A 94 10.20 24.61 -36.21
CA GLY A 94 11.43 24.75 -35.42
C GLY A 94 11.24 25.39 -34.04
N THR A 95 10.01 25.67 -33.62
CA THR A 95 9.71 26.08 -32.24
C THR A 95 9.53 24.89 -31.30
N ASN A 96 9.90 25.11 -30.04
CA ASN A 96 9.63 24.23 -28.93
C ASN A 96 8.48 24.78 -28.10
N LEU A 97 7.75 23.88 -27.44
CA LEU A 97 6.71 24.25 -26.47
C LEU A 97 7.30 24.15 -25.07
N SER A 98 7.29 25.27 -24.35
CA SER A 98 7.72 25.36 -22.95
C SER A 98 6.51 25.52 -22.06
N PHE A 99 6.38 24.64 -21.07
CA PHE A 99 5.24 24.58 -20.15
C PHE A 99 5.66 25.01 -18.75
N ARG A 100 4.93 25.95 -18.17
CA ARG A 100 5.16 26.43 -16.80
C ARG A 100 3.86 26.40 -16.00
N VAL A 101 3.91 25.77 -14.83
CA VAL A 101 2.80 25.81 -13.87
C VAL A 101 2.77 27.18 -13.21
N CYS A 102 1.62 27.85 -13.24
CA CYS A 102 1.43 29.16 -12.61
C CYS A 102 0.57 29.09 -11.35
N ASN A 103 -0.30 28.09 -11.24
CA ASN A 103 -1.13 27.88 -10.06
C ASN A 103 -1.43 26.38 -9.94
N PHE A 104 -1.27 25.85 -8.73
CA PHE A 104 -1.62 24.47 -8.40
C PHE A 104 -2.39 24.47 -7.08
N LYS A 105 -3.58 23.88 -7.08
CA LYS A 105 -4.37 23.65 -5.86
C LYS A 105 -4.89 22.23 -5.88
N CYS A 106 -4.48 21.43 -4.90
CA CYS A 106 -5.11 20.14 -4.63
C CYS A 106 -5.86 20.19 -3.31
N GLY A 107 -7.09 19.69 -3.29
CA GLY A 107 -7.89 19.62 -2.07
C GLY A 107 -8.96 18.54 -2.14
N ILE A 108 -9.39 18.10 -0.97
CA ILE A 108 -10.53 17.18 -0.83
C ILE A 108 -11.80 18.01 -0.82
N THR A 109 -12.73 17.69 -1.72
CA THR A 109 -14.01 18.38 -1.87
C THR A 109 -15.16 17.65 -1.20
N SER A 110 -15.07 16.33 -1.03
CA SER A 110 -16.08 15.55 -0.32
C SER A 110 -15.47 14.30 0.30
N ILE A 111 -15.94 13.95 1.49
CA ILE A 111 -15.62 12.70 2.18
C ILE A 111 -16.94 11.94 2.30
N TYR A 112 -16.99 10.74 1.72
CA TYR A 112 -18.11 9.84 1.94
C TYR A 112 -17.69 8.80 2.96
N THR A 113 -18.38 8.80 4.09
CA THR A 113 -18.24 7.80 5.14
C THR A 113 -19.48 6.92 5.14
N GLN A 114 -19.33 5.63 4.84
CA GLN A 114 -20.28 4.62 5.26
C GLN A 114 -19.74 3.98 6.54
N ASN A 115 -20.60 3.88 7.56
CA ASN A 115 -20.33 3.17 8.82
C ASN A 115 -19.01 3.59 9.52
N ASN A 116 -18.73 4.90 9.58
CA ASN A 116 -17.54 5.45 10.27
C ASN A 116 -16.19 4.91 9.76
N SER A 117 -16.15 4.46 8.49
CA SER A 117 -14.92 4.21 7.75
C SER A 117 -14.88 5.06 6.49
N LEU A 118 -13.69 5.53 6.14
CA LEU A 118 -13.46 6.46 5.05
C LEU A 118 -13.58 5.70 3.72
N THR A 119 -14.77 5.67 3.14
CA THR A 119 -15.09 4.77 2.03
C THR A 119 -14.72 5.40 0.68
N LYS A 120 -14.74 6.73 0.57
CA LYS A 120 -14.48 7.43 -0.70
C LYS A 120 -14.14 8.90 -0.48
N LEU A 121 -13.07 9.39 -1.09
CA LEU A 121 -12.67 10.78 -1.16
C LEU A 121 -12.90 11.32 -2.57
N LYS A 122 -13.49 12.50 -2.66
CA LYS A 122 -13.48 13.30 -3.89
C LYS A 122 -12.35 14.31 -3.75
N ILE A 123 -11.34 14.20 -4.61
CA ILE A 123 -10.18 15.09 -4.67
C ILE A 123 -10.32 15.94 -5.92
N LYS A 124 -10.01 17.23 -5.80
CA LYS A 124 -10.02 18.18 -6.89
C LYS A 124 -8.62 18.77 -7.05
N VAL A 125 -8.05 18.59 -8.23
CA VAL A 125 -6.79 19.20 -8.64
C VAL A 125 -7.09 20.31 -9.64
N ASN A 126 -6.72 21.53 -9.30
CA ASN A 126 -6.78 22.68 -10.18
C ASN A 126 -5.37 23.06 -10.60
N LEU A 127 -5.15 23.13 -11.90
CA LEU A 127 -3.86 23.41 -12.50
C LEU A 127 -4.00 24.51 -13.54
N ALA A 128 -3.28 25.62 -13.37
CA ALA A 128 -3.11 26.63 -14.42
C ALA A 128 -1.70 26.52 -15.01
N THR A 129 -1.62 26.48 -16.34
CA THR A 129 -0.37 26.32 -17.09
C THR A 129 -0.26 27.40 -18.13
N LEU A 130 0.89 28.09 -18.13
CA LEU A 130 1.34 28.97 -19.18
C LEU A 130 2.20 28.17 -20.16
N VAL A 131 1.90 28.30 -21.44
CA VAL A 131 2.64 27.68 -22.53
C VAL A 131 3.25 28.76 -23.39
N HIS A 132 4.54 28.65 -23.68
CA HIS A 132 5.22 29.47 -24.66
C HIS A 132 5.56 28.65 -25.90
N SER A 133 5.34 29.24 -27.07
CA SER A 133 6.02 28.82 -28.29
C SER A 133 7.33 29.59 -28.37
N GLU A 134 8.47 28.92 -28.26
CA GLU A 134 9.78 29.55 -28.20
C GLU A 134 10.79 28.93 -29.18
N ALA A 135 11.63 29.76 -29.78
CA ALA A 135 12.82 29.32 -30.50
C ALA A 135 13.94 30.34 -30.36
N ILE A 136 15.18 29.88 -30.57
CA ILE A 136 16.33 30.77 -30.73
C ILE A 136 16.27 31.37 -32.13
N VAL A 137 16.29 32.69 -32.22
CA VAL A 137 16.30 33.44 -33.47
C VAL A 137 17.45 34.43 -33.51
N ASN A 138 17.89 34.73 -34.72
CA ASN A 138 18.82 35.81 -34.99
C ASN A 138 18.07 37.15 -35.00
N LEU A 139 18.41 38.04 -34.08
CA LEU A 139 17.92 39.41 -34.03
C LEU A 139 19.03 40.36 -34.47
N VAL A 140 18.74 41.15 -35.51
CA VAL A 140 19.65 42.20 -35.97
C VAL A 140 19.34 43.48 -35.21
N ILE A 141 20.31 43.97 -34.43
CA ILE A 141 20.18 45.20 -33.65
C ILE A 141 21.16 46.27 -34.15
N PRO A 142 20.80 47.56 -34.08
CA PRO A 142 21.73 48.64 -34.34
C PRO A 142 22.68 48.83 -33.15
N VAL A 143 23.99 48.74 -33.39
CA VAL A 143 25.04 49.02 -32.39
C VAL A 143 25.77 50.30 -32.77
N MET A 144 26.01 51.18 -31.79
CA MET A 144 26.82 52.38 -31.96
C MET A 144 28.29 52.06 -31.77
N GLU A 145 29.09 52.17 -32.84
CA GLU A 145 30.55 52.16 -32.74
C GLU A 145 31.02 53.60 -32.46
N THR A 146 31.69 53.82 -31.32
CA THR A 146 32.42 55.06 -31.05
C THR A 146 33.77 55.04 -31.77
N ILE A 147 33.95 55.90 -32.75
CA ILE A 147 35.22 56.09 -33.45
C ILE A 147 36.15 56.95 -32.55
N PRO A 148 37.43 56.59 -32.36
CA PRO A 148 38.37 57.39 -31.57
C PRO A 148 38.51 58.82 -32.08
N ALA A 149 38.59 59.76 -31.13
CA ALA A 149 38.47 61.19 -31.37
C ALA A 149 39.71 61.78 -32.06
N ASP A 150 39.62 62.01 -33.37
CA ASP A 150 40.34 63.10 -34.04
C ASP A 150 39.61 63.68 -35.28
N THR A 151 38.37 63.23 -35.52
CA THR A 151 37.47 63.84 -36.50
C THR A 151 36.07 63.82 -35.90
N LYS A 152 35.30 64.89 -36.17
CA LYS A 152 33.92 65.17 -35.73
C LYS A 152 33.15 63.91 -35.28
N LYS A 153 32.53 63.93 -34.09
CA LYS A 153 31.69 62.85 -33.53
C LYS A 153 30.58 62.42 -34.50
N GLU A 154 30.91 61.59 -35.47
CA GLU A 154 29.99 60.87 -36.35
C GLU A 154 29.73 59.51 -35.72
N PHE A 155 28.49 59.27 -35.31
CA PHE A 155 28.06 57.97 -34.82
C PHE A 155 27.77 57.08 -36.02
N LYS A 156 28.50 55.97 -36.15
CA LYS A 156 28.20 54.95 -37.16
C LYS A 156 27.30 53.89 -36.53
N ILE A 157 26.09 53.74 -37.07
CA ILE A 157 25.19 52.65 -36.69
C ILE A 157 25.53 51.44 -37.55
N LYS A 158 25.94 50.34 -36.91
CA LYS A 158 26.25 49.08 -37.58
C LYS A 158 25.23 48.01 -37.14
N PRO A 159 24.65 47.24 -38.07
CA PRO A 159 23.82 46.10 -37.70
C PRO A 159 24.71 44.99 -37.13
N GLU A 160 24.45 44.57 -35.90
CA GLU A 160 25.01 43.35 -35.32
C GLU A 160 23.93 42.30 -35.13
N CYS A 161 24.30 41.03 -35.34
CA CYS A 161 23.41 39.90 -35.19
C CYS A 161 23.64 39.25 -33.83
N ILE A 162 22.60 39.15 -33.02
CA ILE A 162 22.63 38.44 -31.74
C ILE A 162 21.62 37.29 -31.74
N ASN A 163 21.97 36.20 -31.07
CA ASN A 163 21.05 35.10 -30.83
C ASN A 163 20.18 35.43 -29.62
N VAL A 164 18.86 35.41 -29.79
CA VAL A 164 17.90 35.65 -28.71
C VAL A 164 16.84 34.57 -28.67
N SER A 165 16.38 34.23 -27.46
CA SER A 165 15.17 33.43 -27.30
C SER A 165 13.95 34.29 -27.58
N LYS A 166 13.19 33.95 -28.62
CA LYS A 166 11.95 34.65 -28.99
C LYS A 166 10.75 33.80 -28.63
N ILE A 167 9.83 34.40 -27.88
CA ILE A 167 8.48 33.87 -27.68
C ILE A 167 7.61 34.35 -28.84
N PHE A 168 7.06 33.41 -29.61
CA PHE A 168 6.19 33.70 -30.76
C PHE A 168 4.75 33.91 -30.33
N ASP A 169 4.31 33.16 -29.33
CA ASP A 169 2.97 33.21 -28.80
C ASP A 169 2.94 32.59 -27.40
N GLN A 170 1.91 32.94 -26.63
CA GLN A 170 1.68 32.38 -25.31
C GLN A 170 0.21 32.05 -25.07
N CYS A 171 -0.04 30.95 -24.38
CA CYS A 171 -1.39 30.55 -24.01
C CYS A 171 -1.43 30.20 -22.52
N LEU A 172 -2.36 30.81 -21.78
CA LEU A 172 -2.70 30.41 -20.42
C LEU A 172 -3.96 29.57 -20.46
N PHE A 173 -3.89 28.36 -19.91
CA PHE A 173 -5.08 27.54 -19.72
C PHE A 173 -5.17 26.98 -18.31
N SER A 174 -6.38 26.59 -17.92
CA SER A 174 -6.64 25.88 -16.67
C SER A 174 -7.26 24.51 -16.93
N ASN A 175 -6.96 23.59 -16.02
CA ASN A 175 -7.53 22.26 -15.93
C ASN A 175 -8.11 22.05 -14.53
N GLU A 176 -9.29 21.48 -14.51
CA GLU A 176 -9.95 20.98 -13.32
C GLU A 176 -10.01 19.46 -13.45
N ILE A 177 -9.43 18.74 -12.49
CA ILE A 177 -9.36 17.29 -12.50
C ILE A 177 -10.04 16.79 -11.23
N GLU A 178 -11.15 16.07 -11.40
CA GLU A 178 -11.82 15.39 -10.31
C GLU A 178 -11.34 13.94 -10.23
N ILE A 179 -10.84 13.56 -9.06
CA ILE A 179 -10.36 12.22 -8.75
C ILE A 179 -11.23 11.66 -7.65
N ILE A 180 -11.76 10.47 -7.88
CA ILE A 180 -12.46 9.70 -6.86
C ILE A 180 -11.46 8.68 -6.33
N TYR A 181 -11.03 8.87 -5.09
CA TYR A 181 -10.13 7.95 -4.39
C TYR A 181 -10.94 7.09 -3.43
N GLN A 182 -10.80 5.77 -3.53
CA GLN A 182 -11.40 4.81 -2.62
C GLN A 182 -10.33 3.77 -2.32
N GLU A 183 -9.97 3.61 -1.03
CA GLU A 183 -9.17 2.45 -0.64
C GLU A 183 -10.03 1.21 -0.87
N GLU A 184 -9.65 0.37 -1.82
CA GLU A 184 -10.23 -0.95 -1.98
C GLU A 184 -9.37 -1.97 -1.27
N PHE A 185 -9.98 -2.64 -0.31
CA PHE A 185 -9.41 -3.80 0.37
C PHE A 185 -9.95 -5.05 -0.28
N LEU A 186 -9.10 -6.04 -0.50
CA LEU A 186 -9.54 -7.36 -0.90
C LEU A 186 -10.23 -8.04 0.27
N LYS A 187 -11.40 -8.64 0.06
CA LYS A 187 -11.93 -9.61 1.01
C LYS A 187 -11.23 -10.95 0.81
N ALA A 188 -10.78 -11.54 1.90
CA ALA A 188 -10.30 -12.92 1.89
C ALA A 188 -11.42 -13.84 2.36
N SER A 189 -11.48 -15.02 1.76
CA SER A 189 -12.18 -16.16 2.34
C SER A 189 -11.19 -16.90 3.24
N VAL A 190 -11.56 -17.12 4.50
CA VAL A 190 -10.77 -17.91 5.46
C VAL A 190 -11.53 -19.18 5.76
N TYR A 191 -10.87 -20.32 5.60
CA TYR A 191 -11.42 -21.62 5.95
C TYR A 191 -10.49 -22.32 6.93
N GLN A 192 -11.05 -23.01 7.92
CA GLN A 192 -10.28 -23.76 8.91
C GLN A 192 -10.71 -25.22 8.92
N TYR A 193 -9.74 -26.10 8.67
CA TYR A 193 -9.86 -27.52 8.97
C TYR A 193 -9.33 -27.76 10.39
N ASN A 194 -10.10 -28.43 11.23
CA ASN A 194 -9.77 -28.69 12.62
C ASN A 194 -9.92 -30.19 12.92
N THR A 195 -8.94 -30.77 13.60
CA THR A 195 -8.97 -32.15 14.08
C THR A 195 -8.13 -32.29 15.35
N PHE A 196 -8.24 -33.44 16.00
CA PHE A 196 -7.39 -33.80 17.14
C PHE A 196 -6.44 -34.94 16.74
N SER A 197 -5.22 -34.86 17.26
CA SER A 197 -4.30 -36.00 17.21
C SER A 197 -4.79 -37.13 18.10
N ASP A 198 -4.65 -38.37 17.63
CA ASP A 198 -4.85 -39.57 18.44
C ASP A 198 -3.57 -40.00 19.18
N GLY A 199 -2.45 -39.28 18.98
CA GLY A 199 -1.15 -39.60 19.55
C GLY A 199 -0.28 -40.54 18.71
N PHE A 200 -0.80 -41.06 17.59
CA PHE A 200 -0.13 -42.08 16.77
C PHE A 200 -0.09 -41.74 15.28
N LYS A 201 -1.17 -41.17 14.73
CA LYS A 201 -1.28 -40.89 13.30
C LYS A 201 -0.48 -39.65 12.91
N LYS A 202 0.17 -39.77 11.75
CA LYS A 202 0.83 -38.67 11.03
C LYS A 202 0.13 -38.32 9.72
N ILE A 203 -0.90 -39.07 9.35
CA ILE A 203 -1.68 -38.85 8.15
C ILE A 203 -3.09 -38.49 8.59
N TYR A 204 -3.57 -37.35 8.08
CA TYR A 204 -4.89 -36.80 8.35
C TYR A 204 -5.59 -36.57 7.02
N THR A 205 -6.88 -36.86 6.98
CA THR A 205 -7.72 -36.78 5.80
C THR A 205 -8.90 -35.84 6.05
N SER A 206 -9.65 -35.54 4.99
CA SER A 206 -10.90 -34.78 5.13
C SER A 206 -11.91 -35.43 6.09
N GLU A 207 -11.88 -36.75 6.26
CA GLU A 207 -12.81 -37.47 7.14
C GLU A 207 -12.49 -37.27 8.63
N ASP A 208 -11.27 -36.84 8.95
CA ASP A 208 -10.87 -36.52 10.32
C ASP A 208 -11.35 -35.13 10.77
N GLU A 209 -12.02 -34.37 9.89
CA GLU A 209 -12.51 -33.03 10.19
C GLU A 209 -13.58 -33.02 11.28
N LEU A 210 -13.43 -32.13 12.26
CA LEU A 210 -14.46 -31.80 13.22
C LEU A 210 -15.55 -30.97 12.53
N ILE A 211 -16.60 -31.66 12.07
CA ILE A 211 -17.65 -31.09 11.22
C ILE A 211 -18.41 -29.90 11.83
N GLN A 212 -18.33 -29.73 13.15
CA GLN A 212 -18.91 -28.59 13.87
C GLN A 212 -18.19 -27.27 13.62
N TYR A 213 -16.93 -27.31 13.14
CA TYR A 213 -16.11 -26.12 12.87
C TYR A 213 -15.90 -25.84 11.38
N GLY A 214 -16.15 -26.82 10.51
CA GLY A 214 -15.96 -26.75 9.06
C GLY A 214 -16.43 -28.04 8.40
N ASN A 215 -16.68 -28.04 7.09
CA ASN A 215 -17.20 -29.22 6.37
C ASN A 215 -16.72 -29.31 4.91
N GLN A 216 -15.59 -28.70 4.60
CA GLN A 216 -14.98 -28.69 3.26
C GLN A 216 -13.77 -29.62 3.18
N GLY A 217 -13.36 -30.23 4.29
CA GLY A 217 -12.18 -31.06 4.40
C GLY A 217 -10.89 -30.28 4.17
N ILE A 218 -9.82 -31.01 3.81
CA ILE A 218 -8.53 -30.41 3.50
C ILE A 218 -8.57 -29.85 2.06
N LEU A 219 -8.48 -28.54 1.92
CA LEU A 219 -8.54 -27.86 0.63
C LEU A 219 -7.31 -28.13 -0.24
N ASP A 220 -7.48 -27.97 -1.56
CA ASP A 220 -6.38 -28.03 -2.52
C ASP A 220 -5.45 -26.80 -2.35
N PRO A 221 -4.15 -26.99 -2.03
CA PRO A 221 -3.20 -25.88 -1.88
C PRO A 221 -3.09 -24.98 -3.10
N SER A 222 -3.39 -25.47 -4.31
CA SER A 222 -3.37 -24.69 -5.55
C SER A 222 -4.58 -23.75 -5.71
N GLN A 223 -5.63 -23.95 -4.91
CA GLN A 223 -6.90 -23.21 -4.98
C GLN A 223 -7.04 -22.16 -3.86
N VAL A 224 -5.96 -21.87 -3.15
CA VAL A 224 -5.88 -20.88 -2.07
C VAL A 224 -4.69 -19.96 -2.28
N SER A 225 -4.63 -18.82 -1.59
CA SER A 225 -3.48 -17.91 -1.64
C SER A 225 -2.31 -18.43 -0.82
N PHE A 226 -2.58 -18.86 0.41
CA PHE A 226 -1.62 -19.50 1.31
C PHE A 226 -2.36 -20.24 2.43
N PHE A 227 -1.62 -21.00 3.23
CA PHE A 227 -2.16 -21.74 4.37
C PHE A 227 -1.12 -21.85 5.48
N ASN A 228 -1.61 -21.99 6.71
CA ASN A 228 -0.80 -22.23 7.90
C ASN A 228 -1.27 -23.48 8.62
N LEU A 229 -0.32 -24.33 9.02
CA LEU A 229 -0.55 -25.46 9.90
C LEU A 229 -0.14 -25.09 11.33
N TYR A 230 -1.05 -25.23 12.27
CA TYR A 230 -0.78 -25.11 13.70
C TYR A 230 -0.98 -26.46 14.36
N ILE A 231 -0.01 -26.87 15.17
CA ILE A 231 -0.12 -28.03 16.05
C ILE A 231 0.06 -27.53 17.47
N ASN A 232 -0.97 -27.70 18.30
CA ASN A 232 -1.00 -27.21 19.68
C ASN A 232 -0.65 -25.70 19.80
N GLY A 233 -1.17 -24.89 18.87
CA GLY A 233 -0.92 -23.44 18.83
C GLY A 233 0.44 -23.02 18.25
N ILE A 234 1.34 -23.97 17.91
CA ILE A 234 2.64 -23.67 17.31
C ILE A 234 2.55 -23.78 15.79
N LEU A 235 2.92 -22.71 15.09
CA LEU A 235 3.04 -22.67 13.63
C LEU A 235 4.10 -23.68 13.16
N GLN A 236 3.74 -24.58 12.24
CA GLN A 236 4.63 -25.63 11.77
C GLN A 236 5.41 -25.20 10.51
N PRO A 237 6.70 -25.57 10.41
CA PRO A 237 7.51 -25.37 9.20
C PRO A 237 6.97 -26.13 7.99
N LYS A 238 6.99 -25.52 6.80
CA LYS A 238 6.54 -26.19 5.56
C LYS A 238 7.24 -27.50 5.26
N VAL A 239 8.50 -27.65 5.62
CA VAL A 239 9.26 -28.89 5.41
C VAL A 239 8.78 -30.04 6.31
N SER A 240 8.06 -29.72 7.39
CA SER A 240 7.58 -30.71 8.37
C SER A 240 6.31 -31.43 7.93
N TYR A 241 5.72 -31.08 6.78
CA TYR A 241 4.51 -31.73 6.28
C TYR A 241 4.35 -31.62 4.77
N ASN A 242 3.64 -32.58 4.18
CA ASN A 242 3.12 -32.51 2.83
C ASN A 242 1.62 -32.21 2.89
N LEU A 243 1.15 -31.35 2.00
CA LEU A 243 -0.26 -31.00 1.90
C LEU A 243 -0.74 -31.20 0.47
N ALA A 244 -1.85 -31.92 0.32
CA ALA A 244 -2.57 -32.09 -0.93
C ALA A 244 -4.08 -32.01 -0.66
N LYS A 245 -4.89 -31.91 -1.70
CA LYS A 245 -6.35 -31.95 -1.55
C LYS A 245 -6.76 -33.23 -0.81
N GLY A 246 -7.43 -33.06 0.33
CA GLY A 246 -7.90 -34.16 1.17
C GLY A 246 -6.85 -34.86 2.03
N LEU A 247 -5.59 -34.40 2.03
CA LEU A 247 -4.48 -35.09 2.70
C LEU A 247 -3.49 -34.13 3.35
N LEU A 248 -3.25 -34.32 4.64
CA LEU A 248 -2.12 -33.77 5.39
C LEU A 248 -1.25 -34.93 5.88
N GLU A 249 0.02 -34.95 5.50
CA GLU A 249 1.01 -35.92 5.96
C GLU A 249 2.12 -35.20 6.72
N LEU A 250 2.36 -35.59 7.97
CA LEU A 250 3.42 -35.04 8.81
C LEU A 250 4.72 -35.81 8.58
N ASN A 251 5.76 -35.08 8.17
CA ASN A 251 7.11 -35.59 7.91
C ASN A 251 8.00 -35.58 9.16
N THR A 252 7.40 -35.38 10.34
CA THR A 252 8.08 -35.40 11.63
C THR A 252 8.40 -36.83 12.06
N THR A 253 9.40 -36.98 12.93
CA THR A 253 9.70 -38.28 13.57
C THR A 253 8.49 -38.74 14.38
N ASP A 254 8.06 -37.90 15.32
CA ASP A 254 6.99 -38.20 16.26
C ASP A 254 5.63 -37.71 15.76
N ALA A 255 4.57 -38.43 16.14
CA ALA A 255 3.21 -37.96 15.97
C ALA A 255 2.90 -36.84 16.98
N PRO A 256 1.95 -35.93 16.67
CA PRO A 256 1.54 -34.93 17.64
C PRO A 256 0.96 -35.58 18.90
N PRO A 257 1.13 -34.98 20.10
CA PRO A 257 0.61 -35.54 21.34
C PRO A 257 -0.88 -35.84 21.28
N MET A 258 -1.34 -36.87 21.99
CA MET A 258 -2.76 -37.23 22.06
C MET A 258 -3.61 -36.01 22.49
N ASN A 259 -4.73 -35.80 21.80
CA ASN A 259 -5.64 -34.66 21.96
C ASN A 259 -5.03 -33.28 21.62
N ALA A 260 -3.82 -33.21 21.05
CA ALA A 260 -3.30 -31.95 20.55
C ALA A 260 -4.19 -31.45 19.38
N PRO A 261 -4.62 -30.17 19.39
CA PRO A 261 -5.38 -29.62 18.28
C PRO A 261 -4.47 -29.44 17.07
N ILE A 262 -4.98 -29.83 15.91
CA ILE A 262 -4.36 -29.66 14.62
C ILE A 262 -5.28 -28.79 13.79
N THR A 263 -4.79 -27.60 13.42
CA THR A 263 -5.57 -26.59 12.71
C THR A 263 -4.84 -26.20 11.44
N LEU A 264 -5.50 -26.42 10.30
CA LEU A 264 -5.08 -25.89 8.99
C LEU A 264 -5.95 -24.68 8.65
N VAL A 265 -5.33 -23.50 8.54
CA VAL A 265 -6.01 -22.26 8.16
C VAL A 265 -5.66 -21.93 6.72
N PHE A 266 -6.66 -21.89 5.85
CA PHE A 266 -6.53 -21.55 4.45
C PHE A 266 -7.01 -20.13 4.19
N PHE A 267 -6.19 -19.34 3.52
CA PHE A 267 -6.51 -17.97 3.15
C PHE A 267 -6.62 -17.86 1.63
N THR A 268 -7.77 -17.38 1.14
CA THR A 268 -8.02 -17.20 -0.29
C THR A 268 -8.36 -15.75 -0.57
N LEU A 269 -7.43 -15.03 -1.19
CA LEU A 269 -7.64 -13.68 -1.71
C LEU A 269 -7.85 -13.75 -3.22
N LYS A 270 -8.90 -13.10 -3.71
CA LYS A 270 -9.19 -12.99 -5.14
C LYS A 270 -9.12 -11.55 -5.58
N ASN A 271 -8.56 -11.31 -6.76
CA ASN A 271 -8.61 -10.00 -7.40
C ASN A 271 -10.03 -9.69 -7.93
N ARG A 272 -10.22 -8.50 -8.51
CA ARG A 272 -11.51 -8.07 -9.08
C ARG A 272 -12.05 -8.97 -10.19
N LYS A 273 -11.19 -9.74 -10.87
CA LYS A 273 -11.57 -10.70 -11.92
C LYS A 273 -11.92 -12.08 -11.35
N GLY A 274 -11.90 -12.24 -10.03
CA GLY A 274 -12.12 -13.51 -9.35
C GLY A 274 -10.92 -14.45 -9.37
N THR A 275 -9.76 -14.03 -9.89
CA THR A 275 -8.54 -14.83 -9.93
C THR A 275 -7.87 -14.82 -8.56
N ILE A 276 -7.41 -15.99 -8.10
CA ILE A 276 -6.66 -16.13 -6.85
C ILE A 276 -5.35 -15.34 -6.97
N ILE A 277 -5.04 -14.60 -5.91
CA ILE A 277 -3.76 -13.92 -5.75
C ILE A 277 -2.82 -14.91 -5.07
N PRO A 278 -1.74 -15.35 -5.73
CA PRO A 278 -0.79 -16.27 -5.12
C PRO A 278 -0.02 -15.56 -4.00
N ALA A 279 0.31 -16.31 -2.96
CA ALA A 279 1.26 -15.88 -1.95
C ALA A 279 2.44 -16.84 -1.85
N GLU A 280 3.62 -16.27 -1.67
CA GLU A 280 4.79 -16.99 -1.20
C GLU A 280 4.90 -16.80 0.30
N THR A 281 5.21 -17.86 1.03
CA THR A 281 5.44 -17.77 2.47
C THR A 281 6.77 -18.41 2.84
N TYR A 282 7.52 -17.71 3.68
CA TYR A 282 8.80 -18.12 4.23
C TYR A 282 8.77 -18.00 5.75
N GLN A 283 9.52 -18.85 6.45
CA GLN A 283 9.61 -18.82 7.90
C GLN A 283 11.06 -18.87 8.33
N TYR A 284 11.48 -17.86 9.09
CA TYR A 284 12.71 -17.91 9.87
C TYR A 284 12.39 -18.58 11.21
N ASN A 285 13.20 -19.56 11.60
CA ASN A 285 13.01 -20.33 12.82
C ASN A 285 14.29 -20.29 13.65
N ALA A 286 14.18 -19.93 14.94
CA ALA A 286 15.29 -19.96 15.89
C ALA A 286 14.81 -20.54 17.23
N ILE A 287 15.75 -20.95 18.08
CA ILE A 287 15.49 -21.34 19.46
C ILE A 287 16.05 -20.27 20.39
N SER A 288 15.25 -19.82 21.35
CA SER A 288 15.73 -18.90 22.35
C SER A 288 16.79 -19.54 23.25
N ASP A 289 17.87 -18.81 23.54
CA ASP A 289 18.83 -19.18 24.57
C ASP A 289 18.48 -18.60 25.96
N GLY A 290 17.39 -17.83 26.07
CA GLY A 290 16.95 -17.18 27.30
C GLY A 290 17.73 -15.90 27.68
N VAL A 291 18.70 -15.49 26.86
CA VAL A 291 19.64 -14.40 27.19
C VAL A 291 19.75 -13.37 26.07
N LYS A 292 19.64 -13.80 24.80
CA LYS A 292 19.71 -12.92 23.63
C LYS A 292 18.48 -12.06 23.51
N ARG A 293 18.74 -10.82 23.10
CA ARG A 293 17.74 -9.83 22.65
C ARG A 293 17.66 -9.75 21.13
N GLU A 294 18.73 -10.16 20.47
CA GLU A 294 18.93 -10.03 19.04
C GLU A 294 19.17 -11.41 18.44
N TYR A 295 18.48 -11.68 17.33
CA TYR A 295 18.60 -12.90 16.55
C TYR A 295 18.94 -12.52 15.11
N SER A 296 19.96 -13.16 14.57
CA SER A 296 20.51 -12.91 13.24
C SER A 296 20.32 -14.10 12.31
N ASP A 297 20.74 -13.98 11.06
CA ASP A 297 20.74 -15.08 10.09
C ASP A 297 21.56 -16.30 10.55
N LEU A 298 22.50 -16.11 11.50
CA LEU A 298 23.31 -17.19 12.08
C LEU A 298 22.54 -18.04 13.08
N ASP A 299 21.48 -17.49 13.69
CA ASP A 299 20.65 -18.20 14.66
C ASP A 299 19.54 -19.03 13.98
N GLU A 300 19.44 -18.95 12.65
CA GLU A 300 18.45 -19.69 11.87
C GLU A 300 18.70 -21.21 11.92
N LEU A 301 17.64 -21.95 12.25
CA LEU A 301 17.58 -23.40 12.11
C LEU A 301 17.52 -23.77 10.62
N LYS A 302 18.69 -23.99 10.01
CA LYS A 302 18.85 -24.30 8.58
C LYS A 302 18.10 -25.53 8.08
N ILE A 303 17.64 -26.40 8.98
CA ILE A 303 16.78 -27.54 8.65
C ILE A 303 15.37 -27.10 8.19
N TYR A 304 14.92 -25.89 8.53
CA TYR A 304 13.59 -25.38 8.21
C TYR A 304 13.58 -24.29 7.13
N GLY A 305 14.73 -23.65 6.87
CA GLY A 305 14.89 -22.61 5.87
C GLY A 305 16.31 -22.03 5.92
N ASP A 306 16.76 -21.39 4.84
CA ASP A 306 18.14 -20.92 4.69
C ASP A 306 18.27 -19.47 4.17
N GLN A 307 17.17 -18.74 4.07
CA GLN A 307 17.13 -17.38 3.52
C GLN A 307 17.41 -16.28 4.54
N GLY A 308 17.52 -16.61 5.83
CA GLY A 308 17.67 -15.63 6.90
C GLY A 308 16.42 -14.76 7.10
N ILE A 309 16.60 -13.63 7.77
CA ILE A 309 15.54 -12.67 8.07
C ILE A 309 15.38 -11.74 6.86
N ILE A 310 14.27 -11.92 6.12
CA ILE A 310 13.94 -11.14 4.93
C ILE A 310 13.64 -9.69 5.31
N ASP A 311 13.99 -8.73 4.43
CA ASP A 311 13.62 -7.33 4.60
C ASP A 311 12.08 -7.17 4.65
N PRO A 312 11.49 -6.64 5.74
CA PRO A 312 10.05 -6.37 5.81
C PRO A 312 9.53 -5.44 4.69
N GLN A 313 10.39 -4.65 4.06
CA GLN A 313 10.04 -3.81 2.91
C GLN A 313 9.90 -4.59 1.60
N GLU A 314 10.32 -5.85 1.53
CA GLU A 314 10.19 -6.68 0.32
C GLU A 314 8.96 -7.58 0.34
N VAL A 315 8.35 -7.79 1.52
CA VAL A 315 7.22 -8.71 1.72
C VAL A 315 5.90 -7.98 1.96
N SER A 316 4.78 -8.70 1.98
CA SER A 316 3.45 -8.13 2.22
C SER A 316 3.13 -7.95 3.70
N MET A 317 3.49 -8.93 4.52
CA MET A 317 3.28 -8.92 5.97
C MET A 317 4.31 -9.78 6.70
N VAL A 318 4.53 -9.44 7.96
CA VAL A 318 5.44 -10.13 8.88
C VAL A 318 4.71 -10.38 10.19
N ASN A 319 4.71 -11.63 10.65
CA ASN A 319 4.20 -12.03 11.96
C ASN A 319 5.34 -12.66 12.78
N LEU A 320 5.47 -12.26 14.04
CA LEU A 320 6.41 -12.89 14.98
C LEU A 320 5.62 -13.72 15.99
N TYR A 321 6.02 -14.97 16.18
CA TYR A 321 5.51 -15.86 17.20
C TYR A 321 6.64 -16.25 18.15
N VAL A 322 6.36 -16.19 19.45
CA VAL A 322 7.25 -16.69 20.50
C VAL A 322 6.48 -17.73 21.29
N ASN A 323 6.96 -18.97 21.29
CA ASN A 323 6.24 -20.11 21.88
C ASN A 323 4.78 -20.23 21.39
N GLY A 324 4.55 -20.00 20.09
CA GLY A 324 3.22 -20.00 19.47
C GLY A 324 2.40 -18.72 19.68
N VAL A 325 2.75 -17.86 20.65
CA VAL A 325 2.02 -16.62 20.91
C VAL A 325 2.42 -15.55 19.90
N LEU A 326 1.44 -15.05 19.13
CA LEU A 326 1.60 -13.90 18.23
C LEU A 326 2.01 -12.65 19.02
N GLN A 327 3.17 -12.09 18.71
CA GLN A 327 3.77 -10.97 19.43
C GLN A 327 3.24 -9.60 18.92
N PRO A 328 2.98 -8.64 19.83
CA PRO A 328 2.64 -7.27 19.46
C PRO A 328 3.79 -6.59 18.69
N LYS A 329 3.46 -5.84 17.63
CA LYS A 329 4.47 -5.15 16.79
C LYS A 329 5.33 -4.12 17.52
N VAL A 330 4.85 -3.59 18.64
CA VAL A 330 5.61 -2.64 19.46
C VAL A 330 6.70 -3.33 20.28
N ASN A 331 6.63 -4.65 20.45
CA ASN A 331 7.55 -5.42 21.28
C ASN A 331 8.83 -5.85 20.53
N TYR A 332 8.88 -5.65 19.21
CA TYR A 332 10.02 -6.11 18.41
C TYR A 332 10.24 -5.23 17.17
N LYS A 333 11.46 -5.31 16.64
CA LYS A 333 11.84 -4.73 15.36
C LYS A 333 12.41 -5.82 14.47
N VAL A 334 11.96 -5.88 13.22
CA VAL A 334 12.55 -6.74 12.19
C VAL A 334 13.20 -5.86 11.15
N GLU A 335 14.44 -6.18 10.82
CA GLU A 335 15.22 -5.59 9.75
C GLU A 335 15.83 -6.74 8.94
N LYS A 336 16.33 -6.43 7.74
CA LYS A 336 17.06 -7.43 6.97
C LYS A 336 18.21 -8.01 7.80
N GLY A 337 18.18 -9.32 8.01
CA GLY A 337 19.19 -10.06 8.78
C GLY A 337 19.11 -9.94 10.30
N LEU A 338 18.12 -9.24 10.87
CA LEU A 338 18.07 -8.96 12.31
C LEU A 338 16.65 -8.87 12.87
N LEU A 339 16.39 -9.61 13.95
CA LEU A 339 15.26 -9.45 14.86
C LEU A 339 15.77 -8.89 16.20
N THR A 340 15.13 -7.84 16.71
CA THR A 340 15.44 -7.25 18.02
C THR A 340 14.19 -7.19 18.89
N PHE A 341 14.25 -7.75 20.10
CA PHE A 341 13.21 -7.60 21.12
C PHE A 341 13.37 -6.27 21.87
N LEU A 342 12.30 -5.47 21.90
CA LEU A 342 12.25 -4.13 22.48
C LEU A 342 11.71 -4.10 23.92
N THR A 343 11.22 -5.23 24.41
CA THR A 343 10.69 -5.35 25.78
C THR A 343 11.78 -5.68 26.78
N THR A 344 11.55 -5.52 28.08
CA THR A 344 12.56 -5.86 29.09
C THR A 344 12.72 -7.36 29.26
N ASP A 345 11.63 -8.11 29.16
CA ASP A 345 11.60 -9.56 29.18
C ASP A 345 12.20 -10.15 27.90
N LEU A 346 12.75 -11.35 28.05
CA LEU A 346 13.37 -12.11 26.96
C LEU A 346 12.58 -13.41 26.75
N PRO A 347 12.53 -13.93 25.52
CA PRO A 347 11.93 -15.24 25.27
C PRO A 347 12.60 -16.30 26.17
N PRO A 348 11.84 -17.13 26.90
CA PRO A 348 12.42 -18.14 27.79
C PRO A 348 13.36 -19.10 27.06
N GLN A 349 14.37 -19.64 27.75
CA GLN A 349 15.29 -20.60 27.14
C GLN A 349 14.56 -21.80 26.56
N GLY A 350 14.93 -22.20 25.35
CA GLY A 350 14.42 -23.38 24.66
C GLY A 350 13.11 -23.17 23.91
N VAL A 351 12.44 -22.01 24.03
CA VAL A 351 11.18 -21.79 23.29
C VAL A 351 11.45 -21.42 21.82
N PRO A 352 10.57 -21.83 20.89
CA PRO A 352 10.71 -21.49 19.49
C PRO A 352 10.38 -20.01 19.25
N ILE A 353 11.17 -19.39 18.38
CA ILE A 353 10.97 -18.05 17.82
C ILE A 353 10.75 -18.22 16.32
N ILE A 354 9.60 -17.80 15.84
CA ILE A 354 9.20 -17.99 14.43
C ILE A 354 8.82 -16.64 13.84
N ILE A 355 9.51 -16.22 12.78
CA ILE A 355 9.11 -15.07 11.97
C ILE A 355 8.51 -15.60 10.67
N GLU A 356 7.23 -15.34 10.47
CA GLU A 356 6.50 -15.66 9.25
C GLU A 356 6.49 -14.45 8.32
N PHE A 357 6.99 -14.66 7.11
CA PHE A 357 6.95 -13.71 6.00
C PHE A 357 5.95 -14.18 4.96
N ILE A 358 5.01 -13.33 4.59
CA ILE A 358 4.02 -13.61 3.53
C ILE A 358 4.15 -12.54 2.45
N THR A 359 4.26 -12.96 1.20
CA THR A 359 4.42 -12.12 0.01
C THR A 359 3.33 -12.44 -1.00
N LEU A 360 2.32 -11.57 -1.05
CA LEU A 360 1.25 -11.58 -2.04
C LEU A 360 1.73 -10.93 -3.33
N LYS A 361 1.64 -11.64 -4.47
CA LYS A 361 2.11 -11.15 -5.77
C LYS A 361 0.94 -10.86 -6.70
N GLU A 362 0.93 -9.67 -7.29
CA GLU A 362 -0.01 -9.35 -8.39
C GLU A 362 0.48 -9.98 -9.71
N ALA A 363 -0.39 -10.03 -10.73
CA ALA A 363 -0.11 -10.63 -12.04
C ALA A 363 1.12 -10.05 -12.77
N LYS A 364 1.57 -8.85 -12.39
CA LYS A 364 2.77 -8.19 -12.93
C LYS A 364 4.04 -8.46 -12.12
N GLY A 365 3.96 -9.26 -11.05
CA GLY A 365 5.05 -9.57 -10.13
C GLY A 365 5.25 -8.54 -9.01
N GLU A 366 4.42 -7.49 -8.93
CA GLU A 366 4.49 -6.48 -7.87
C GLU A 366 3.98 -7.06 -6.54
N THR A 367 4.72 -6.80 -5.45
CA THR A 367 4.30 -7.19 -4.10
C THR A 367 3.18 -6.28 -3.60
N ILE A 368 2.05 -6.89 -3.20
CA ILE A 368 0.91 -6.17 -2.63
C ILE A 368 1.18 -5.96 -1.14
N LYS A 369 1.19 -4.71 -0.67
CA LYS A 369 1.38 -4.42 0.76
C LYS A 369 0.13 -4.72 1.58
N ALA A 370 0.35 -5.26 2.78
CA ALA A 370 -0.70 -5.45 3.77
C ALA A 370 -0.39 -4.66 5.06
N LYS A 371 -1.43 -4.08 5.64
CA LYS A 371 -1.39 -3.46 6.96
C LYS A 371 -2.02 -4.42 7.96
N SER A 372 -1.45 -4.51 9.15
CA SER A 372 -2.06 -5.27 10.24
C SER A 372 -2.22 -4.44 11.49
N TYR A 373 -3.25 -4.77 12.25
CA TYR A 373 -3.51 -4.25 13.58
C TYR A 373 -3.95 -5.42 14.46
N THR A 374 -3.48 -5.50 15.69
CA THR A 374 -3.87 -6.55 16.62
C THR A 374 -4.44 -5.92 17.87
N TYR A 375 -5.70 -6.21 18.16
CA TYR A 375 -6.32 -5.91 19.44
C TYR A 375 -5.84 -6.96 20.44
N HIS A 376 -5.28 -6.51 21.56
CA HIS A 376 -4.78 -7.37 22.63
C HIS A 376 -5.54 -7.10 23.92
N THR A 377 -6.01 -8.15 24.58
CA THR A 377 -6.66 -8.09 25.88
C THR A 377 -6.32 -9.34 26.71
N GLN A 378 -6.77 -9.35 27.96
CA GLN A 378 -6.70 -10.51 28.85
C GLN A 378 -8.10 -11.05 29.09
N ALA A 379 -8.22 -12.37 29.09
CA ALA A 379 -9.47 -13.03 29.41
C ALA A 379 -9.94 -12.66 30.81
N HIS A 380 -11.25 -12.48 30.94
CA HIS A 380 -11.94 -12.20 32.20
C HIS A 380 -13.26 -12.99 32.25
N GLU A 381 -14.02 -12.83 33.33
CA GLU A 381 -15.24 -13.61 33.59
C GLU A 381 -16.34 -13.46 32.52
N LYS A 382 -16.32 -12.37 31.74
CA LYS A 382 -17.30 -12.12 30.67
C LYS A 382 -16.84 -12.70 29.33
N ASN A 383 -17.80 -13.15 28.52
CA ASN A 383 -17.58 -13.59 27.14
C ASN A 383 -17.52 -12.45 26.12
N THR A 384 -17.73 -11.20 26.53
CA THR A 384 -17.70 -10.03 25.66
C THR A 384 -16.53 -9.12 26.01
N TYR A 385 -15.88 -8.60 24.97
CA TYR A 385 -14.72 -7.72 25.05
C TYR A 385 -14.96 -6.48 24.19
N THR A 386 -14.53 -5.33 24.68
CA THR A 386 -14.78 -4.01 24.09
C THR A 386 -13.49 -3.23 23.90
N ASP A 387 -13.59 -2.05 23.31
CA ASP A 387 -12.45 -1.11 23.16
C ASP A 387 -11.82 -0.68 24.50
N GLN A 388 -12.56 -0.82 25.61
CA GLN A 388 -12.08 -0.50 26.95
C GLN A 388 -11.14 -1.59 27.51
N ASP A 389 -11.32 -2.83 27.09
CA ASP A 389 -10.52 -3.97 27.55
C ASP A 389 -9.18 -4.08 26.82
N GLU A 390 -8.94 -3.23 25.82
CA GLU A 390 -7.69 -3.19 25.07
C GLU A 390 -6.51 -2.77 25.95
N LEU A 391 -5.44 -3.58 25.89
CA LEU A 391 -4.15 -3.24 26.50
C LEU A 391 -3.49 -2.10 25.72
N LYS A 392 -3.67 -0.87 26.23
CA LYS A 392 -3.21 0.37 25.57
C LYS A 392 -1.71 0.47 25.35
N ILE A 393 -0.92 -0.36 26.03
CA ILE A 393 0.53 -0.49 25.77
C ILE A 393 0.85 -1.08 24.39
N TYR A 394 -0.08 -1.82 23.77
CA TYR A 394 0.13 -2.48 22.47
C TYR A 394 -0.62 -1.82 21.31
N GLY A 395 -1.67 -1.05 21.60
CA GLY A 395 -2.48 -0.37 20.59
C GLY A 395 -3.65 0.40 21.20
N ASP A 396 -4.26 1.30 20.43
CA ASP A 396 -5.29 2.23 20.90
C ASP A 396 -6.50 2.37 19.96
N LYS A 397 -6.61 1.52 18.94
CA LYS A 397 -7.65 1.60 17.91
C LYS A 397 -8.91 0.82 18.24
N GLY A 398 -8.90 0.01 19.31
CA GLY A 398 -10.00 -0.87 19.65
C GLY A 398 -10.26 -1.96 18.61
N ILE A 399 -11.45 -2.56 18.69
CA ILE A 399 -11.90 -3.64 17.82
C ILE A 399 -12.39 -3.02 16.51
N LEU A 400 -11.63 -3.29 15.44
CA LEU A 400 -11.93 -2.73 14.11
C LEU A 400 -13.18 -3.36 13.51
N ASP A 401 -13.88 -2.58 12.67
CA ASP A 401 -15.02 -3.07 11.90
C ASP A 401 -14.57 -4.15 10.88
N PRO A 402 -15.10 -5.40 10.98
CA PRO A 402 -14.81 -6.50 10.04
C PRO A 402 -15.10 -6.17 8.58
N GLN A 403 -16.02 -5.24 8.30
CA GLN A 403 -16.33 -4.81 6.95
C GLN A 403 -15.18 -4.04 6.31
N ASN A 404 -14.28 -3.46 7.11
CA ASN A 404 -13.17 -2.63 6.65
C ASN A 404 -11.82 -3.34 6.70
N VAL A 405 -11.80 -4.67 6.77
CA VAL A 405 -10.57 -5.48 6.74
C VAL A 405 -10.68 -6.59 5.71
N SER A 406 -9.54 -7.16 5.30
CA SER A 406 -9.49 -8.30 4.40
C SER A 406 -9.92 -9.58 5.09
N TYR A 407 -9.39 -9.81 6.29
CA TYR A 407 -9.77 -10.88 7.19
C TYR A 407 -9.29 -10.55 8.61
N TYR A 408 -9.70 -11.37 9.56
CA TYR A 408 -9.26 -11.31 10.94
C TYR A 408 -9.15 -12.72 11.52
N ASN A 409 -8.26 -12.88 12.51
CA ASN A 409 -8.03 -14.14 13.21
C ASN A 409 -8.05 -13.88 14.71
N LEU A 410 -8.80 -14.68 15.46
CA LEU A 410 -8.78 -14.68 16.92
C LEU A 410 -7.84 -15.77 17.42
N PHE A 411 -6.97 -15.40 18.35
CA PHE A 411 -6.12 -16.32 19.10
C PHE A 411 -6.43 -16.19 20.58
N VAL A 412 -6.62 -17.33 21.24
CA VAL A 412 -6.76 -17.43 22.69
C VAL A 412 -5.66 -18.34 23.18
N ASN A 413 -4.75 -17.81 24.01
CA ASN A 413 -3.59 -18.54 24.52
C ASN A 413 -2.79 -19.26 23.41
N ALA A 414 -2.38 -18.51 22.38
CA ALA A 414 -1.71 -18.99 21.15
C ALA A 414 -2.55 -19.86 20.20
N VAL A 415 -3.72 -20.36 20.61
CA VAL A 415 -4.54 -21.24 19.77
C VAL A 415 -5.49 -20.41 18.91
N SER A 416 -5.38 -20.59 17.59
CA SER A 416 -6.32 -20.03 16.61
C SER A 416 -7.74 -20.56 16.87
N GLN A 417 -8.70 -19.65 16.96
CA GLN A 417 -10.10 -19.99 17.21
C GLN A 417 -10.89 -20.14 15.90
N PRO A 418 -11.76 -21.16 15.78
CA PRO A 418 -12.73 -21.29 14.69
C PRO A 418 -13.69 -20.10 14.62
N HIS A 419 -14.04 -19.65 13.41
CA HIS A 419 -14.94 -18.50 13.21
C HIS A 419 -16.35 -18.69 13.79
N ILE A 420 -16.80 -19.93 14.00
CA ILE A 420 -18.08 -20.21 14.66
C ILE A 420 -18.02 -19.97 16.18
N ASN A 421 -16.83 -19.92 16.78
CA ASN A 421 -16.66 -19.75 18.22
C ASN A 421 -16.70 -18.28 18.65
N TYR A 422 -16.82 -17.33 17.73
CA TYR A 422 -16.84 -15.91 18.07
C TYR A 422 -17.50 -15.05 16.98
N SER A 423 -18.06 -13.93 17.39
CA SER A 423 -18.47 -12.85 16.50
C SER A 423 -17.65 -11.60 16.75
N VAL A 424 -17.42 -10.84 15.68
CA VAL A 424 -16.74 -9.55 15.74
C VAL A 424 -17.65 -8.51 15.12
N GLU A 425 -17.83 -7.41 15.83
CA GLU A 425 -18.45 -6.18 15.36
C GLU A 425 -17.51 -5.02 15.70
N LYS A 426 -17.76 -3.85 15.13
CA LYS A 426 -16.98 -2.66 15.49
C LYS A 426 -17.14 -2.41 17.00
N GLY A 427 -16.03 -2.42 17.73
CA GLY A 427 -16.00 -2.18 19.17
C GLY A 427 -16.42 -3.36 20.05
N LEU A 428 -16.71 -4.53 19.48
CA LEU A 428 -17.21 -5.68 20.24
C LEU A 428 -16.69 -7.02 19.68
N LEU A 429 -16.10 -7.82 20.57
CA LEU A 429 -15.80 -9.23 20.35
C LEU A 429 -16.68 -10.04 21.30
N THR A 430 -17.40 -11.04 20.80
CA THR A 430 -18.20 -11.96 21.62
C THR A 430 -17.73 -13.38 21.40
N LEU A 431 -17.34 -14.07 22.47
CA LEU A 431 -17.07 -15.51 22.45
C LEU A 431 -18.40 -16.27 22.54
N GLN A 432 -18.56 -17.23 21.64
CA GLN A 432 -19.77 -18.07 21.47
C GLN A 432 -19.53 -19.50 21.96
N THR A 433 -18.57 -19.69 22.85
CA THR A 433 -18.23 -20.96 23.47
C THR A 433 -18.93 -21.11 24.82
N GLU A 434 -19.25 -22.35 25.20
CA GLU A 434 -19.74 -22.65 26.56
C GLU A 434 -18.64 -22.41 27.59
N ASP A 435 -17.45 -22.92 27.29
CA ASP A 435 -16.27 -22.75 28.13
C ASP A 435 -15.63 -21.38 27.89
N MET A 436 -15.37 -20.70 28.99
CA MET A 436 -14.66 -19.42 29.02
C MET A 436 -13.15 -19.65 29.04
N PRO A 437 -12.35 -18.81 28.34
CA PRO A 437 -10.91 -18.84 28.49
C PRO A 437 -10.49 -18.64 29.95
N LEU A 438 -9.39 -19.27 30.34
CA LEU A 438 -8.80 -19.09 31.67
C LEU A 438 -8.56 -17.59 31.95
N ILE A 439 -9.02 -17.10 33.10
CA ILE A 439 -8.86 -15.69 33.48
C ILE A 439 -7.37 -15.31 33.41
N GLY A 440 -7.08 -14.17 32.78
CA GLY A 440 -5.73 -13.67 32.54
C GLY A 440 -5.05 -14.22 31.28
N ALA A 441 -5.63 -15.23 30.62
CA ALA A 441 -5.07 -15.75 29.36
C ALA A 441 -5.05 -14.66 28.27
N PRO A 442 -3.98 -14.61 27.45
CA PRO A 442 -3.89 -13.61 26.41
C PRO A 442 -4.89 -13.88 25.29
N ILE A 443 -5.59 -12.83 24.88
CA ILE A 443 -6.49 -12.83 23.73
C ILE A 443 -5.95 -11.82 22.71
N SER A 444 -5.76 -12.29 21.48
CA SER A 444 -5.25 -11.48 20.37
C SER A 444 -6.21 -11.59 19.19
N LEU A 445 -6.83 -10.49 18.80
CA LEU A 445 -7.66 -10.39 17.60
C LEU A 445 -6.90 -9.61 16.53
N GLN A 446 -6.32 -10.35 15.58
CA GLN A 446 -5.51 -9.79 14.50
C GLN A 446 -6.40 -9.41 13.31
N PHE A 447 -6.25 -8.20 12.81
CA PHE A 447 -6.92 -7.67 11.63
C PHE A 447 -5.91 -7.43 10.52
N ILE A 448 -6.18 -7.95 9.32
CA ILE A 448 -5.33 -7.77 8.15
C ILE A 448 -6.07 -6.97 7.08
N ARG A 449 -5.42 -5.95 6.53
CA ARG A 449 -5.89 -5.13 5.39
C ARG A 449 -4.92 -5.28 4.24
N VAL A 450 -5.36 -5.92 3.16
CA VAL A 450 -4.66 -6.01 1.89
C VAL A 450 -5.28 -5.02 0.92
N THR A 451 -4.53 -3.98 0.57
CA THR A 451 -4.96 -2.93 -0.34
C THR A 451 -4.38 -3.16 -1.73
N ILE A 452 -5.23 -3.22 -2.76
CA ILE A 452 -4.77 -3.19 -4.14
C ILE A 452 -4.82 -1.74 -4.63
N ASN A 453 -3.74 -1.31 -5.30
CA ASN A 453 -3.75 -0.05 -6.03
C ASN A 453 -4.65 -0.19 -7.27
N SER A 454 -5.92 0.23 -7.15
CA SER A 454 -6.79 0.30 -8.29
C SER A 454 -6.43 1.50 -9.17
N ASN A 455 -5.43 1.35 -10.03
CA ASN A 455 -5.10 2.33 -11.06
C ASN A 455 -6.11 2.39 -12.23
N GLU A 456 -7.26 1.71 -12.13
CA GLU A 456 -8.26 1.63 -13.22
C GLU A 456 -9.60 2.30 -12.90
N SER A 457 -9.79 2.89 -11.72
CA SER A 457 -11.08 3.48 -11.34
C SER A 457 -11.02 4.97 -10.96
N SER A 458 -10.05 5.71 -11.48
CA SER A 458 -10.29 7.13 -11.73
C SER A 458 -11.30 7.23 -12.89
N ARG A 459 -12.61 7.14 -12.58
CA ARG A 459 -13.64 7.70 -13.46
C ARG A 459 -13.44 9.21 -13.45
N ILE A 460 -12.57 9.67 -14.34
CA ILE A 460 -12.34 11.09 -14.59
C ILE A 460 -13.57 11.57 -15.34
N TYR A 461 -14.49 12.20 -14.62
CA TYR A 461 -15.55 12.97 -15.23
C TYR A 461 -14.94 14.27 -15.74
N TYR A 462 -14.87 14.41 -17.06
CA TYR A 462 -14.53 15.68 -17.69
C TYR A 462 -15.80 16.53 -17.69
N LYS A 463 -15.76 17.70 -17.07
CA LYS A 463 -16.70 18.79 -17.36
C LYS A 463 -16.03 19.81 -18.25
#